data_AF-A0A5C6ZJV8-F1
#
_entry.id   AF-A0A5C6ZJV8-F1
#
_cell.length_a   1.000
_cell.length_b   1.000
_cell.length_c   1.000
_cell.angle_alpha   90.00
_cell.angle_beta   90.00
_cell.angle_gamma   90.00
#
_symmetry.space_group_name_H-M   'P 1'
#
loop_
_entity.id
_entity.type
_entity.pdbx_description
1 polymer ?
#
loop_
_entity_poly.entity_id
_entity_poly.type
_entity_poly.pdbx_seq_one_letter_code
_entity_poly.pdbx_strand_id
1 'polypeptide(L)'
;MESKFNLDSFLKLSDAANFYLEESFKYVNEIFTKDLEKLVLVEQLKDVQFSEEDLKLIEEGGIPKGSITYLRSDKRLVQFLTVETLNEILNAHNEVNEIVSNKKPKIPKKHVIKSIQILGHISNLALFVEVLTNRHLLFLNHNDIIDNFVYNQLSEGKILNIIIFICRDELENGSIKLDSIKHLFRHRNKAVHHTPKNADELKVKVEDLFQIWNQIIKLIAIYEDREKFNENKFSTKLKVEKGIIQDSYIFF
;
A
#
# COMPACT_ATOMS: atom_id res chain seq x y z
N MET A 1 11.85 24.66 37.22
CA MET A 1 12.40 23.93 36.06
C MET A 1 11.59 24.35 34.87
N GLU A 2 12.07 25.36 34.15
CA GLU A 2 11.43 25.84 32.92
C GLU A 2 11.33 24.67 31.95
N SER A 3 10.11 24.39 31.51
CA SER A 3 9.81 23.41 30.48
C SER A 3 10.47 23.87 29.19
N LYS A 4 11.75 23.52 29.03
CA LYS A 4 12.43 23.56 27.74
C LYS A 4 11.59 22.69 26.82
N PHE A 5 10.75 23.35 26.04
CA PHE A 5 10.21 22.89 24.78
C PHE A 5 11.25 21.94 24.18
N ASN A 6 10.99 20.64 24.18
CA ASN A 6 11.94 19.70 23.61
C ASN A 6 11.74 19.76 22.09
N LEU A 7 12.14 20.89 21.49
CA LEU A 7 12.18 21.14 20.05
C LEU A 7 12.73 19.92 19.34
N ASP A 8 13.76 19.32 19.93
CA ASP A 8 14.39 18.08 19.47
C ASP A 8 13.39 16.92 19.34
N SER A 9 12.45 16.72 20.27
CA SER A 9 11.42 15.68 20.15
C SER A 9 10.43 15.98 19.01
N PHE A 10 9.98 17.23 18.85
CA PHE A 10 9.12 17.63 17.74
C PHE A 10 9.81 17.47 16.39
N LEU A 11 11.06 17.91 16.30
CA LEU A 11 11.88 17.80 15.08
C LEU A 11 12.10 16.33 14.71
N LYS A 12 12.49 15.49 15.67
CA LYS A 12 12.65 14.04 15.43
C LYS A 12 11.37 13.38 14.93
N LEU A 13 10.21 13.76 15.47
CA LEU A 13 8.92 13.25 15.00
C LEU A 13 8.58 13.81 13.60
N SER A 14 8.90 15.07 13.31
CA SER A 14 8.72 15.66 11.97
C SER A 14 9.61 14.98 10.92
N ASP A 15 10.88 14.76 11.25
CA ASP A 15 11.85 14.07 10.38
C ASP A 15 11.43 12.63 10.12
N ALA A 16 11.03 11.90 11.16
CA ALA A 16 10.50 10.54 11.03
C ALA A 16 9.21 10.52 10.19
N ALA A 17 8.31 11.48 10.39
CA ALA A 17 7.09 11.59 9.58
C ALA A 17 7.42 11.83 8.09
N ASN A 18 8.38 12.70 7.78
CA ASN A 18 8.83 12.92 6.40
C ASN A 18 9.41 11.65 5.79
N PHE A 19 10.33 10.99 6.49
CA PHE A 19 10.94 9.74 6.05
C PHE A 19 9.90 8.66 5.73
N TYR A 20 8.96 8.40 6.65
CA TYR A 20 7.95 7.37 6.45
C TYR A 20 6.96 7.72 5.34
N LEU A 21 6.63 9.00 5.17
CA LEU A 21 5.77 9.42 4.06
C LEU A 21 6.46 9.17 2.71
N GLU A 22 7.72 9.59 2.56
CA GLU A 22 8.49 9.41 1.33
C GLU A 22 8.69 7.93 0.99
N GLU A 23 9.15 7.14 1.97
CA GLU A 23 9.34 5.69 1.80
C GLU A 23 8.01 4.94 1.59
N SER A 24 6.86 5.51 1.96
CA SER A 24 5.56 4.90 1.64
C SER A 24 5.23 5.01 0.16
N PHE A 25 5.60 6.10 -0.53
CA PHE A 25 5.23 6.33 -1.93
C PHE A 25 6.30 5.92 -2.96
N LYS A 26 7.54 5.73 -2.51
CA LYS A 26 8.72 5.39 -3.32
C LYS A 26 8.51 4.33 -4.41
N TYR A 27 7.79 3.24 -4.10
CA TYR A 27 7.58 2.12 -5.01
C TYR A 27 6.13 1.98 -5.51
N VAL A 28 5.25 2.93 -5.19
CA VAL A 28 3.81 2.82 -5.52
C VAL A 28 3.59 2.82 -7.03
N ASN A 29 4.33 3.65 -7.78
CA ASN A 29 4.29 3.61 -9.24
C ASN A 29 4.68 2.24 -9.79
N GLU A 30 5.81 1.68 -9.36
CA GLU A 30 6.28 0.36 -9.79
C GLU A 30 5.27 -0.75 -9.47
N ILE A 31 4.62 -0.68 -8.30
CA ILE A 31 3.56 -1.60 -7.90
C ILE A 31 2.42 -1.61 -8.92
N PHE A 32 1.92 -0.42 -9.28
CA PHE A 32 0.83 -0.29 -10.25
C PHE A 32 1.26 -0.65 -11.67
N THR A 33 2.48 -0.30 -12.10
CA THR A 33 3.03 -0.70 -13.40
C THR A 33 3.06 -2.23 -13.51
N LYS A 34 3.67 -2.92 -12.54
CA LYS A 34 3.78 -4.38 -12.54
C LYS A 34 2.42 -5.09 -12.54
N ASP A 35 1.46 -4.54 -11.81
CA ASP A 35 0.11 -5.09 -11.80
C ASP A 35 -0.61 -4.87 -13.13
N LEU A 36 -0.40 -3.72 -13.77
CA LEU A 36 -0.95 -3.42 -15.08
C LEU A 36 -0.33 -4.30 -16.18
N GLU A 37 0.99 -4.48 -16.17
CA GLU A 37 1.71 -5.41 -17.05
C GLU A 37 1.13 -6.83 -16.96
N LYS A 38 0.89 -7.31 -15.74
CA LYS A 38 0.27 -8.62 -15.52
C LYS A 38 -1.16 -8.70 -16.07
N LEU A 39 -1.96 -7.64 -15.91
CA LEU A 39 -3.33 -7.60 -16.44
C LEU A 39 -3.33 -7.64 -17.97
N VAL A 40 -2.46 -6.85 -18.61
CA VAL A 40 -2.32 -6.84 -20.08
C VAL A 40 -1.84 -8.19 -20.58
N LEU A 41 -0.83 -8.77 -19.93
CA LEU A 41 -0.30 -10.08 -20.30
C LEU A 41 -1.37 -11.16 -20.22
N VAL A 42 -2.14 -11.21 -19.12
CA VAL A 42 -3.22 -12.18 -18.98
C VAL A 42 -4.26 -12.03 -20.08
N GLU A 43 -4.53 -10.81 -20.54
CA GLU A 43 -5.44 -10.60 -21.66
C GLU A 43 -4.85 -11.13 -22.97
N GLN A 44 -3.60 -10.81 -23.30
CA GLN A 44 -2.94 -11.30 -24.51
C GLN A 44 -2.79 -12.81 -24.54
N LEU A 45 -2.52 -13.44 -23.39
CA LEU A 45 -2.36 -14.89 -23.29
C LEU A 45 -3.69 -15.66 -23.45
N LYS A 46 -4.85 -15.01 -23.39
CA LYS A 46 -6.14 -15.67 -23.69
C LYS A 46 -6.27 -16.07 -25.15
N ASP A 47 -5.58 -15.35 -26.03
CA ASP A 47 -5.66 -15.55 -27.47
C ASP A 47 -4.66 -16.61 -27.97
N VAL A 48 -3.71 -17.02 -27.12
CA VAL A 48 -2.75 -18.09 -27.41
C VAL A 48 -3.46 -19.44 -27.45
N GLN A 49 -3.42 -20.11 -28.59
CA GLN A 49 -4.05 -21.42 -28.78
C GLN A 49 -3.02 -22.54 -28.62
N PHE A 50 -3.34 -23.52 -27.77
CA PHE A 50 -2.53 -24.72 -27.62
C PHE A 50 -2.83 -25.70 -28.74
N SER A 51 -1.79 -26.20 -29.41
CA SER A 51 -1.90 -27.24 -30.42
C SER A 51 -2.17 -28.62 -29.80
N GLU A 52 -2.61 -29.58 -30.61
CA GLU A 52 -2.73 -30.98 -30.17
C GLU A 52 -1.37 -31.57 -29.72
N GLU A 53 -0.27 -31.07 -30.27
CA GLU A 53 1.09 -31.49 -29.92
C GLU A 53 1.51 -30.93 -28.55
N ASP A 54 1.15 -29.69 -28.23
CA ASP A 54 1.32 -29.12 -26.89
C ASP A 54 0.60 -29.96 -25.82
N LEU A 55 -0.65 -30.37 -26.11
CA LEU A 55 -1.44 -31.17 -25.19
C LEU A 55 -0.79 -32.55 -24.93
N LYS A 56 -0.26 -33.19 -25.96
CA LYS A 56 0.49 -34.45 -25.82
C LYS A 56 1.76 -34.27 -24.99
N LEU A 57 2.54 -33.21 -25.23
CA LEU A 57 3.74 -32.91 -24.44
C LEU A 57 3.44 -32.70 -22.95
N ILE A 58 2.31 -32.04 -22.64
CA ILE A 58 1.85 -31.86 -21.26
C ILE A 58 1.46 -33.20 -20.62
N GLU A 59 0.73 -34.05 -21.34
CA GLU A 59 0.31 -35.38 -20.87
C GLU A 59 1.51 -36.32 -20.65
N GLU A 60 2.42 -36.40 -21.62
CA GLU A 60 3.65 -37.21 -21.56
C GLU A 60 4.61 -36.71 -20.48
N GLY A 61 4.63 -35.41 -20.23
CA GLY A 61 5.41 -34.75 -19.20
C GLY A 61 5.20 -35.34 -17.81
N GLY A 62 4.00 -35.87 -17.53
CA GLY A 62 3.67 -36.53 -16.27
C GLY A 62 4.02 -35.64 -15.07
N ILE A 63 3.49 -34.41 -15.07
CA ILE A 63 3.72 -33.40 -14.04
C ILE A 63 3.30 -34.00 -12.67
N PRO A 64 4.24 -34.16 -11.72
CA PRO A 64 3.95 -34.71 -10.41
C PRO A 64 2.80 -33.95 -9.74
N LYS A 65 1.83 -34.68 -9.18
CA LYS A 65 0.77 -34.08 -8.35
C LYS A 65 1.41 -33.45 -7.11
N GLY A 66 1.35 -32.13 -7.01
CA GLY A 66 1.85 -31.33 -5.89
C GLY A 66 3.00 -30.41 -6.29
N SER A 67 2.83 -29.12 -6.01
CA SER A 67 3.75 -28.05 -6.42
C SER A 67 5.17 -28.24 -5.88
N ILE A 68 5.34 -28.73 -4.64
CA ILE A 68 6.67 -28.91 -4.03
C ILE A 68 7.45 -30.05 -4.68
N THR A 69 6.79 -31.17 -4.96
CA THR A 69 7.40 -32.33 -5.62
C THR A 69 7.82 -31.98 -7.04
N TYR A 70 6.99 -31.22 -7.76
CA TYR A 70 7.33 -30.71 -9.08
C TYR A 70 8.50 -29.72 -9.06
N LEU A 71 8.49 -28.73 -8.15
CA LEU A 71 9.57 -27.74 -8.01
C LEU A 71 10.94 -28.35 -7.69
N ARG A 72 10.95 -29.50 -7.04
CA ARG A 72 12.16 -30.28 -6.69
C ARG A 72 12.55 -31.30 -7.75
N SER A 73 11.71 -31.55 -8.75
CA SER A 73 11.97 -32.54 -9.79
C SER A 73 12.75 -31.92 -10.95
N ASP A 74 13.59 -32.73 -11.60
CA ASP A 74 14.26 -32.35 -12.85
C ASP A 74 13.27 -32.11 -13.99
N LYS A 75 12.03 -32.61 -13.85
CA LYS A 75 10.93 -32.37 -14.79
C LYS A 75 10.54 -30.89 -14.91
N ARG A 76 10.89 -30.03 -13.96
CA ARG A 76 10.67 -28.58 -14.09
C ARG A 76 11.44 -27.94 -15.26
N LEU A 77 12.47 -28.63 -15.77
CA LEU A 77 13.31 -28.20 -16.88
C LEU A 77 12.83 -28.76 -18.22
N VAL A 78 11.83 -29.64 -18.21
CA VAL A 78 11.27 -30.22 -19.44
C VAL A 78 10.39 -29.17 -20.10
N GLN A 79 10.59 -28.98 -21.39
CA GLN A 79 9.78 -28.10 -22.21
C GLN A 79 8.46 -28.79 -22.53
N PHE A 80 7.35 -28.26 -22.03
CA PHE A 80 6.00 -28.82 -22.19
C PHE A 80 5.19 -28.15 -23.32
N LEU A 81 5.82 -27.24 -24.06
CA LEU A 81 5.19 -26.46 -25.11
C LEU A 81 6.09 -26.47 -26.35
N THR A 82 5.47 -26.52 -27.51
CA THR A 82 6.09 -26.35 -28.82
C THR A 82 6.80 -25.00 -28.92
N VAL A 83 7.76 -24.90 -29.83
CA VAL A 83 8.54 -23.66 -30.04
C VAL A 83 7.63 -22.54 -30.54
N GLU A 84 6.64 -22.88 -31.36
CA GLU A 84 5.60 -21.98 -31.86
C GLU A 84 4.83 -21.33 -30.71
N THR A 85 4.25 -22.12 -29.81
CA THR A 85 3.48 -21.61 -28.66
C THR A 85 4.37 -20.81 -27.70
N LEU A 86 5.62 -21.22 -27.49
CA LEU A 86 6.58 -20.42 -26.69
C LEU A 86 6.91 -19.08 -27.35
N ASN A 87 7.04 -19.02 -28.67
CA ASN A 87 7.27 -17.78 -29.39
C ASN A 87 6.07 -16.84 -29.30
N GLU A 88 4.83 -17.37 -29.35
CA GLU A 88 3.63 -16.56 -29.12
C GLU A 88 3.59 -15.96 -27.70
N ILE A 89 3.89 -16.77 -26.68
CA ILE A 89 3.99 -16.30 -25.29
C ILE A 89 5.09 -15.24 -25.14
N LEU A 90 6.25 -15.47 -25.75
CA LEU A 90 7.37 -14.54 -25.72
C LEU A 90 7.03 -13.21 -26.41
N ASN A 91 6.36 -13.26 -27.56
CA ASN A 91 5.90 -12.08 -28.28
C ASN A 91 4.90 -11.28 -27.45
N ALA A 92 3.91 -11.94 -26.83
CA ALA A 92 3.01 -11.30 -25.89
C ALA A 92 3.79 -10.62 -24.75
N HIS A 93 4.78 -11.30 -24.17
CA HIS A 93 5.61 -10.69 -23.12
C HIS A 93 6.38 -9.44 -23.58
N ASN A 94 6.91 -9.44 -24.80
CA ASN A 94 7.63 -8.30 -25.35
C ASN A 94 6.70 -7.12 -25.65
N GLU A 95 5.48 -7.39 -26.13
CA GLU A 95 4.48 -6.37 -26.47
C GLU A 95 3.85 -5.69 -25.24
N VAL A 96 3.80 -6.36 -24.09
CA VAL A 96 3.22 -5.81 -22.86
C VAL A 96 3.81 -4.45 -22.49
N ASN A 97 5.13 -4.31 -22.54
CA ASN A 97 5.82 -3.08 -22.14
C ASN A 97 5.45 -1.90 -23.07
N GLU A 98 5.34 -2.17 -24.38
CA GLU A 98 4.92 -1.16 -25.35
C GLU A 98 3.45 -0.75 -25.14
N ILE A 99 2.58 -1.72 -24.86
CA ILE A 99 1.15 -1.45 -24.62
C ILE A 99 0.95 -0.64 -23.35
N VAL A 100 1.61 -1.02 -22.25
CA VAL A 100 1.51 -0.32 -20.97
C VAL A 100 2.01 1.12 -21.10
N SER A 101 3.13 1.31 -21.80
CA SER A 101 3.72 2.64 -22.01
C SER A 101 2.88 3.54 -22.93
N ASN A 102 2.36 3.00 -24.03
CA ASN A 102 1.71 3.80 -25.07
C ASN A 102 0.20 3.97 -24.90
N LYS A 103 -0.51 2.94 -24.42
CA LYS A 103 -1.99 2.92 -24.37
C LYS A 103 -2.57 3.27 -23.01
N LYS A 104 -1.74 3.32 -21.95
CA LYS A 104 -2.15 3.58 -20.56
C LYS A 104 -3.43 2.81 -20.16
N PRO A 105 -3.41 1.46 -20.21
CA PRO A 105 -4.59 0.66 -19.93
C PRO A 105 -5.14 0.91 -18.52
N LYS A 106 -6.45 0.66 -18.36
CA LYS A 106 -7.16 1.03 -17.14
C LYS A 106 -7.01 -0.06 -16.05
N ILE A 107 -6.90 0.36 -14.79
CA ILE A 107 -6.90 -0.54 -13.62
C ILE A 107 -8.31 -0.51 -12.97
N PRO A 108 -9.00 -1.66 -12.84
CA PRO A 108 -10.29 -1.69 -12.16
C PRO A 108 -10.16 -1.26 -10.70
N LYS A 109 -11.08 -0.44 -10.17
CA LYS A 109 -11.06 -0.03 -8.74
C LYS A 109 -11.16 -1.21 -7.77
N LYS A 110 -11.85 -2.27 -8.19
CA LYS A 110 -12.01 -3.52 -7.42
C LYS A 110 -10.82 -4.47 -7.53
N HIS A 111 -9.81 -4.14 -8.35
CA HIS A 111 -8.60 -4.94 -8.52
C HIS A 111 -7.88 -5.10 -7.18
N VAL A 112 -7.45 -6.33 -6.89
CA VAL A 112 -6.64 -6.64 -5.70
C VAL A 112 -5.19 -6.57 -6.10
N ILE A 113 -4.45 -5.68 -5.44
CA ILE A 113 -3.03 -5.45 -5.73
C ILE A 113 -2.24 -6.73 -5.44
N LYS A 114 -1.52 -7.25 -6.45
CA LYS A 114 -0.78 -8.52 -6.35
C LYS A 114 0.69 -8.34 -6.03
N SER A 115 1.27 -7.16 -6.27
CA SER A 115 2.67 -6.90 -5.93
C SER A 115 2.89 -6.95 -4.41
N ILE A 116 3.87 -7.74 -3.97
CA ILE A 116 4.27 -7.82 -2.55
C ILE A 116 4.85 -6.50 -2.02
N GLN A 117 5.34 -5.63 -2.90
CA GLN A 117 5.87 -4.33 -2.51
C GLN A 117 4.80 -3.42 -1.86
N ILE A 118 3.50 -3.70 -2.05
CA ILE A 118 2.41 -2.98 -1.38
C ILE A 118 2.51 -3.05 0.16
N LEU A 119 3.17 -4.09 0.69
CA LEU A 119 3.45 -4.22 2.12
C LEU A 119 4.29 -3.05 2.65
N GLY A 120 5.29 -2.61 1.88
CA GLY A 120 6.14 -1.49 2.23
C GLY A 120 5.34 -0.20 2.33
N HIS A 121 4.51 0.08 1.31
CA HIS A 121 3.60 1.22 1.31
C HIS A 121 2.69 1.24 2.55
N ILE A 122 1.96 0.15 2.80
CA ILE A 122 1.03 0.03 3.93
C ILE A 122 1.73 0.20 5.28
N SER A 123 2.90 -0.42 5.44
CA SER A 123 3.64 -0.38 6.71
C SER A 123 4.19 1.01 6.99
N ASN A 124 4.83 1.64 6.00
CA ASN A 124 5.38 2.98 6.13
C ASN A 124 4.29 4.03 6.31
N LEU A 125 3.17 3.92 5.60
CA LEU A 125 2.04 4.83 5.76
C LEU A 125 1.42 4.73 7.16
N ALA A 126 1.33 3.52 7.73
CA ALA A 126 0.84 3.34 9.10
C ALA A 126 1.80 3.93 10.15
N LEU A 127 3.12 3.73 9.97
CA LEU A 127 4.15 4.33 10.83
C LEU A 127 4.13 5.86 10.74
N PHE A 128 3.95 6.41 9.55
CA PHE A 128 3.77 7.85 9.34
C PHE A 128 2.58 8.40 10.13
N VAL A 129 1.40 7.76 10.04
CA VAL A 129 0.20 8.17 10.80
C VAL A 129 0.45 8.07 12.31
N GLU A 130 1.17 7.05 12.77
CA GLU A 130 1.52 6.85 14.17
C GLU A 130 2.42 7.96 14.71
N VAL A 131 3.52 8.23 14.01
CA VAL A 131 4.47 9.30 14.35
C VAL A 131 3.78 10.66 14.37
N LEU A 132 2.97 10.97 13.36
CA LEU A 132 2.33 12.28 13.27
C LEU A 132 1.25 12.46 14.35
N THR A 133 0.50 11.40 14.66
CA THR A 133 -0.49 11.46 15.75
C THR A 133 0.21 11.64 17.11
N ASN A 134 1.34 10.98 17.35
CA ASN A 134 2.13 11.17 18.56
C ASN A 134 2.74 12.58 18.64
N ARG A 135 3.15 13.16 17.50
CA ARG A 135 3.57 14.56 17.43
C ARG A 135 2.43 15.49 17.84
N HIS A 136 1.22 15.24 17.33
CA HIS A 136 0.05 16.03 17.70
C HIS A 136 -0.29 15.88 19.19
N LEU A 137 -0.23 14.67 19.73
CA LEU A 137 -0.45 14.43 21.15
C LEU A 137 0.55 15.20 22.02
N LEU A 138 1.83 15.24 21.63
CA LEU A 138 2.85 16.04 22.29
C LEU A 138 2.53 17.54 22.20
N PHE A 139 2.02 18.02 21.06
CA PHE A 139 1.57 19.40 20.88
C PHE A 139 0.43 19.75 21.85
N LEU A 140 -0.56 18.88 22.01
CA LEU A 140 -1.68 19.11 22.93
C LEU A 140 -1.20 19.21 24.38
N ASN A 141 -0.30 18.32 24.81
CA ASN A 141 0.25 18.35 26.17
C ASN A 141 1.10 19.60 26.41
N HIS A 142 1.90 19.99 25.41
CA HIS A 142 2.77 21.16 25.56
C HIS A 142 2.00 22.48 25.64
N ASN A 143 0.86 22.59 24.97
CA ASN A 143 0.01 23.79 25.00
C ASN A 143 -1.04 23.74 26.12
N ASP A 144 -0.89 22.85 27.11
CA ASP A 144 -1.81 22.66 28.23
C ASP A 144 -3.28 22.40 27.79
N ILE A 145 -3.47 21.88 26.58
CA ILE A 145 -4.80 21.47 26.07
C ILE A 145 -5.22 20.15 26.76
N ILE A 146 -4.25 19.30 27.06
CA ILE A 146 -4.40 18.12 27.92
C ILE A 146 -3.36 18.17 29.04
N ASP A 147 -3.68 17.56 30.18
CA ASP A 147 -2.73 17.45 31.27
C ASP A 147 -1.74 16.28 31.08
N ASN A 148 -0.65 16.32 31.84
CA ASN A 148 0.40 15.29 31.78
C ASN A 148 -0.10 13.88 32.16
N PHE A 149 -1.14 13.77 33.00
CA PHE A 149 -1.69 12.47 33.39
C PHE A 149 -2.39 11.82 32.20
N VAL A 150 -3.25 12.58 31.50
CA VAL A 150 -3.93 12.16 30.26
C VAL A 150 -2.91 11.85 29.18
N TYR A 151 -1.90 12.72 29.00
CA TYR A 151 -0.81 12.47 28.05
C TYR A 151 -0.13 11.13 28.29
N ASN A 152 0.31 10.85 29.53
CA ASN A 152 1.01 9.61 29.87
C ASN A 152 0.15 8.37 29.59
N GLN A 153 -1.15 8.42 29.91
CA GLN A 153 -2.07 7.32 29.62
C GLN A 153 -2.26 7.09 28.11
N LEU A 154 -2.36 8.17 27.33
CA LEU A 154 -2.56 8.08 25.90
C LEU A 154 -1.28 7.68 25.15
N SER A 155 -0.12 8.16 25.58
CA SER A 155 1.16 7.92 24.89
C SER A 155 1.58 6.44 24.88
N GLU A 156 1.10 5.66 25.85
CA GLU A 156 1.30 4.20 25.90
C GLU A 156 0.15 3.42 25.25
N GLY A 157 -0.89 4.12 24.82
CA GLY A 157 -2.11 3.56 24.27
C GLY A 157 -1.98 3.09 22.83
N LYS A 158 -3.02 2.39 22.35
CA LYS A 158 -3.14 2.05 20.93
C LYS A 158 -3.40 3.32 20.12
N ILE A 159 -2.71 3.47 19.00
CA ILE A 159 -2.83 4.65 18.13
C ILE A 159 -4.26 5.01 17.72
N LEU A 160 -5.11 4.00 17.47
CA LEU A 160 -6.53 4.23 17.14
C LEU A 160 -7.28 4.91 18.30
N ASN A 161 -6.95 4.60 19.55
CA ASN A 161 -7.57 5.24 20.71
C ASN A 161 -7.12 6.69 20.84
N ILE A 162 -5.85 6.97 20.52
CA ILE A 162 -5.29 8.32 20.50
C ILE A 162 -6.01 9.15 19.41
N ILE A 163 -6.18 8.60 18.21
CA ILE A 163 -6.94 9.26 17.12
C ILE A 163 -8.38 9.53 17.54
N ILE A 164 -9.06 8.55 18.16
CA ILE A 164 -10.44 8.74 18.66
C ILE A 164 -10.52 9.87 19.66
N PHE A 165 -9.55 9.95 20.59
CA PHE A 165 -9.50 11.00 21.59
C PHE A 165 -9.28 12.38 20.94
N ILE A 166 -8.28 12.51 20.06
CA ILE A 166 -7.92 13.78 19.41
C ILE A 166 -9.03 14.27 18.48
N CYS A 167 -9.66 13.38 17.73
CA CYS A 167 -10.61 13.70 16.67
C CYS A 167 -12.06 13.38 17.04
N ARG A 168 -12.41 13.38 18.33
CA ARG A 168 -13.76 12.99 18.80
C ARG A 168 -14.85 13.75 18.05
N ASP A 169 -14.74 15.07 18.00
CA ASP A 169 -15.76 15.93 17.40
C ASP A 169 -15.86 15.72 15.88
N GLU A 170 -14.73 15.49 15.20
CA GLU A 170 -14.67 15.16 13.77
C GLU A 170 -15.19 13.76 13.41
N LEU A 171 -15.13 12.84 14.37
CA LEU A 171 -15.74 11.51 14.23
C LEU A 171 -17.25 11.59 14.47
N GLU A 172 -17.69 12.35 15.47
CA GLU A 172 -19.12 12.55 15.77
C GLU A 172 -19.85 13.26 14.63
N ASN A 173 -19.21 14.26 14.01
CA ASN A 173 -19.78 14.96 12.85
C ASN A 173 -19.57 14.23 11.51
N GLY A 174 -18.87 13.09 11.51
CA GLY A 174 -18.63 12.25 10.34
C GLY A 174 -17.65 12.81 9.30
N SER A 175 -16.91 13.88 9.61
CA SER A 175 -15.92 14.45 8.69
C SER A 175 -14.72 13.51 8.48
N ILE A 176 -14.32 12.76 9.51
CA ILE A 176 -13.42 11.60 9.43
C ILE A 176 -14.21 10.29 9.55
N LYS A 177 -13.88 9.32 8.70
CA LYS A 177 -14.34 7.92 8.84
C LYS A 177 -13.20 7.05 9.36
N LEU A 178 -13.29 6.64 10.62
CA LEU A 178 -12.25 5.83 11.28
C LEU A 178 -12.05 4.45 10.63
N ASP A 179 -13.07 3.89 9.99
CA ASP A 179 -13.01 2.55 9.40
C ASP A 179 -11.88 2.38 8.39
N SER A 180 -11.64 3.37 7.52
CA SER A 180 -10.53 3.30 6.57
C SER A 180 -9.17 3.37 7.28
N ILE A 181 -9.04 4.19 8.32
CA ILE A 181 -7.81 4.26 9.13
C ILE A 181 -7.58 2.92 9.86
N LYS A 182 -8.64 2.32 10.41
CA LYS A 182 -8.61 0.99 11.02
C LYS A 182 -8.19 -0.08 10.01
N HIS A 183 -8.65 0.00 8.76
CA HIS A 183 -8.23 -0.90 7.68
C HIS A 183 -6.72 -0.80 7.41
N LEU A 184 -6.14 0.41 7.40
CA LEU A 184 -4.68 0.58 7.28
C LEU A 184 -3.93 -0.20 8.36
N PHE A 185 -4.28 -0.01 9.64
CA PHE A 185 -3.61 -0.70 10.75
C PHE A 185 -3.85 -2.22 10.72
N ARG A 186 -5.03 -2.68 10.28
CA ARG A 186 -5.30 -4.10 10.06
C ARG A 186 -4.40 -4.69 8.97
N HIS A 187 -4.21 -3.98 7.86
CA HIS A 187 -3.30 -4.41 6.79
C HIS A 187 -1.85 -4.41 7.27
N ARG A 188 -1.41 -3.37 8.00
CA ARG A 188 -0.06 -3.32 8.59
C ARG A 188 0.22 -4.49 9.52
N ASN A 189 -0.71 -4.84 10.41
CA ASN A 189 -0.51 -5.97 11.32
C ASN A 189 -0.37 -7.31 10.57
N LYS A 190 -1.06 -7.47 9.44
CA LYS A 190 -0.89 -8.64 8.56
C LYS A 190 0.42 -8.61 7.78
N ALA A 191 0.87 -7.42 7.36
CA ALA A 191 2.14 -7.21 6.66
C ALA A 191 3.35 -7.54 7.54
N VAL A 192 3.31 -7.17 8.81
CA VAL A 192 4.42 -7.38 9.77
C VAL A 192 4.61 -8.87 10.09
N HIS A 193 3.54 -9.67 10.13
CA HIS A 193 3.60 -11.11 10.37
C HIS A 193 3.33 -11.87 9.08
N HIS A 194 4.29 -11.91 8.15
CA HIS A 194 4.08 -12.51 6.84
C HIS A 194 4.06 -14.04 6.88
N THR A 195 2.93 -14.60 7.32
CA THR A 195 2.61 -16.04 7.28
C THR A 195 1.82 -16.37 6.02
N PRO A 196 1.77 -17.64 5.56
CA PRO A 196 0.95 -18.04 4.41
C PRO A 196 -0.52 -17.61 4.55
N LYS A 197 -1.09 -17.79 5.74
CA LYS A 197 -2.45 -17.32 6.06
C LYS A 197 -2.59 -15.81 5.89
N ASN A 198 -1.64 -15.02 6.39
CA ASN A 198 -1.70 -13.56 6.25
C ASN A 198 -1.47 -13.10 4.82
N ALA A 199 -0.67 -13.83 4.03
CA ALA A 199 -0.51 -13.58 2.61
C ALA A 199 -1.84 -13.78 1.85
N ASP A 200 -2.57 -14.86 2.14
CA ASP A 200 -3.88 -15.13 1.54
C ASP A 200 -4.96 -14.13 1.97
N GLU A 201 -4.91 -13.70 3.23
CA GLU A 201 -5.89 -12.76 3.77
C GLU A 201 -5.59 -11.28 3.47
N LEU A 202 -4.37 -10.94 3.05
CA LEU A 202 -4.01 -9.57 2.71
C LEU A 202 -4.40 -9.29 1.26
N LYS A 203 -5.65 -8.83 1.10
CA LYS A 203 -6.19 -8.40 -0.18
C LYS A 203 -6.46 -6.91 -0.12
N VAL A 204 -5.49 -6.12 -0.54
CA VAL A 204 -5.64 -4.66 -0.63
C VAL A 204 -6.21 -4.33 -1.99
N LYS A 205 -7.43 -3.78 -2.03
CA LYS A 205 -8.00 -3.27 -3.28
C LYS A 205 -7.54 -1.86 -3.54
N VAL A 206 -7.51 -1.48 -4.82
CA VAL A 206 -7.22 -0.11 -5.26
C VAL A 206 -8.20 0.89 -4.64
N GLU A 207 -9.50 0.58 -4.62
CA GLU A 207 -10.51 1.43 -4.00
C GLU A 207 -10.28 1.64 -2.49
N ASP A 208 -9.92 0.58 -1.77
CA ASP A 208 -9.67 0.64 -0.33
C ASP A 208 -8.45 1.52 -0.03
N LEU A 209 -7.40 1.40 -0.86
CA LEU A 209 -6.19 2.20 -0.74
C LEU A 209 -6.47 3.70 -0.92
N PHE A 210 -7.25 4.07 -1.94
CA PHE A 210 -7.64 5.47 -2.14
C PHE A 210 -8.53 6.00 -1.02
N GLN A 211 -9.43 5.18 -0.47
CA GLN A 211 -10.24 5.56 0.69
C GLN A 211 -9.36 5.82 1.92
N ILE A 212 -8.38 4.95 2.18
CA ILE A 212 -7.37 5.11 3.23
C ILE A 212 -6.64 6.45 3.06
N TRP A 213 -6.07 6.72 1.88
CA TRP A 213 -5.35 7.96 1.61
C TRP A 213 -6.22 9.20 1.83
N ASN A 214 -7.48 9.17 1.37
CA ASN A 214 -8.41 10.28 1.57
C ASN A 214 -8.70 10.56 3.05
N GLN A 215 -8.89 9.52 3.88
CA GLN A 215 -9.11 9.72 5.31
C GLN A 215 -7.85 10.21 6.03
N ILE A 216 -6.67 9.73 5.62
CA ILE A 216 -5.40 10.19 6.18
C ILE A 216 -5.14 11.66 5.83
N ILE A 217 -5.39 12.08 4.59
CA ILE A 217 -5.29 13.51 4.20
C ILE A 217 -6.14 14.38 5.12
N LYS A 218 -7.38 13.95 5.41
CA LYS A 218 -8.28 14.70 6.30
C LYS A 218 -7.75 14.74 7.73
N LEU A 219 -7.31 13.60 8.25
CA LEU A 219 -6.72 13.49 9.59
C LEU A 219 -5.54 14.46 9.75
N ILE A 220 -4.62 14.44 8.80
CA ILE A 220 -3.43 15.31 8.82
C ILE A 220 -3.83 16.77 8.73
N ALA A 221 -4.81 17.11 7.87
CA ALA A 221 -5.26 18.50 7.73
C ALA A 221 -5.82 19.05 9.05
N ILE A 222 -6.48 18.22 9.86
CA ILE A 222 -6.96 18.62 11.21
C ILE A 222 -5.78 18.89 12.15
N TYR A 223 -4.76 18.03 12.14
CA TYR A 223 -3.57 18.25 12.94
C TYR A 223 -2.85 19.54 12.53
N GLU A 224 -2.66 19.76 11.23
CA GLU A 224 -2.00 20.94 10.67
C GLU A 224 -2.75 22.24 10.97
N ASP A 225 -4.10 22.22 10.92
CA ASP A 225 -4.93 23.38 11.23
C ASP A 225 -4.84 23.79 12.71
N ARG A 226 -4.76 22.80 13.59
CA ARG A 226 -4.61 23.01 15.05
C ARG A 226 -3.19 23.43 15.43
N GLU A 227 -2.18 22.80 14.84
CA GLU A 227 -0.77 23.04 15.15
C GLU A 227 -0.23 24.35 14.57
N LYS A 228 -0.69 24.75 13.38
CA LYS A 228 -0.28 25.98 12.68
C LYS A 228 1.23 26.15 12.52
N PHE A 229 1.97 25.05 12.40
CA PHE A 229 3.39 25.12 12.06
C PHE A 229 3.57 25.68 10.64
N ASN A 230 4.56 26.56 10.46
CA ASN A 230 4.90 27.18 9.16
C ASN A 230 5.72 26.26 8.23
N GLU A 231 5.60 24.94 8.40
CA GLU A 231 6.35 23.93 7.63
C GLU A 231 5.60 23.49 6.37
N ASN A 232 6.31 22.76 5.49
CA ASN A 232 5.67 22.09 4.35
C ASN A 232 4.60 21.10 4.84
N LYS A 233 3.36 21.31 4.42
CA LYS A 233 2.21 20.51 4.84
C LYS A 233 2.26 19.08 4.31
N PHE A 234 2.28 18.10 5.21
CA PHE A 234 2.18 16.68 4.91
C PHE A 234 0.90 16.33 4.15
N SER A 235 -0.22 16.99 4.48
CA SER A 235 -1.49 16.78 3.77
C SER A 235 -1.37 17.14 2.30
N THR A 236 -0.55 18.14 1.97
CA THR A 236 -0.29 18.59 0.61
C THR A 236 0.65 17.61 -0.11
N LYS A 237 1.73 17.17 0.55
CA LYS A 237 2.62 16.13 0.00
C LYS A 237 1.84 14.87 -0.36
N LEU A 238 0.99 14.35 0.53
CA LEU A 238 0.22 13.14 0.26
C LEU A 238 -0.82 13.34 -0.85
N LYS A 239 -1.43 14.53 -0.97
CA LYS A 239 -2.30 14.88 -2.10
C LYS A 239 -1.55 14.86 -3.43
N VAL A 240 -0.33 15.39 -3.47
CA VAL A 240 0.52 15.40 -4.68
C VAL A 240 0.87 13.97 -5.09
N GLU A 241 1.39 13.16 -4.17
CA GLU A 241 1.72 11.75 -4.44
C GLU A 241 0.51 10.98 -4.95
N LYS A 242 -0.64 11.10 -4.26
CA LYS A 242 -1.90 10.52 -4.71
C LYS A 242 -2.30 11.01 -6.11
N GLY A 243 -2.17 12.30 -6.38
CA GLY A 243 -2.47 12.91 -7.68
C GLY A 243 -1.63 12.32 -8.80
N ILE A 244 -0.31 12.20 -8.59
CA ILE A 244 0.62 11.58 -9.54
C ILE A 244 0.16 10.16 -9.89
N ILE A 245 -0.22 9.35 -8.90
CA ILE A 245 -0.75 8.00 -9.15
C ILE A 245 -2.08 8.06 -9.94
N GLN A 246 -2.98 8.95 -9.58
CA GLN A 246 -4.28 9.10 -10.26
C GLN A 246 -4.15 9.60 -11.71
N ASP A 247 -3.14 10.41 -12.01
CA ASP A 247 -2.89 10.93 -13.36
C ASP A 247 -2.09 9.94 -14.21
N SER A 248 -1.25 9.11 -13.57
CA SER A 248 -0.45 8.09 -14.24
C SER A 248 -1.28 6.90 -14.71
N TYR A 249 -2.38 6.61 -14.00
CA TYR A 249 -3.21 5.42 -14.23
C TYR A 249 -4.68 5.77 -14.37
N ILE A 250 -5.35 5.17 -15.35
CA ILE A 250 -6.80 5.33 -15.48
C ILE A 250 -7.50 4.31 -14.60
N PHE A 251 -8.26 4.76 -13.61
CA PHE A 251 -9.05 3.89 -12.74
C PHE A 251 -10.53 3.92 -13.12
N PHE A 252 -11.17 2.74 -13.22
CA PHE A 252 -12.59 2.62 -13.57
C PHE A 252 -13.38 1.82 -12.54
#